data_AF-A0A5B7GKZ5-F1
#
_entry.id   AF-A0A5B7GKZ5-F1
#
_cell.length_a   1.000
_cell.length_b   1.000
_cell.length_c   1.000
_cell.angle_alpha   90.00
_cell.angle_beta   90.00
_cell.angle_gamma   90.00
#
_symmetry.space_group_name_H-M   'P 1'
#
loop_
_entity.id
_entity.type
_entity.pdbx_description
1 polymer ?
#
loop_
_entity_poly.entity_id
_entity_poly.type
_entity_poly.pdbx_seq_one_letter_code
_entity_poly.pdbx_strand_id
1 'polypeptide(L)'
;MLGSGVRSEEVLQLTMVNAVDQWVEESTRYRGEEESSLLDLVFTKKPEPPPVIQYLSPMGGSDHVTIEMQIQDEDGISYRDDYKVN
;
A
#
# COMPACT_ATOMS: atom_id res chain seq x y z
N MET A 1 39.47 7.49 -9.36
CA MET A 1 38.28 8.09 -9.97
C MET A 1 37.23 6.99 -10.08
N LEU A 2 36.45 6.80 -9.02
CA LEU A 2 35.36 5.83 -8.93
C LEU A 2 34.26 6.53 -8.12
N GLY A 3 32.99 6.42 -8.52
CA GLY A 3 31.89 6.67 -7.57
C GLY A 3 30.84 7.72 -7.93
N SER A 4 30.50 7.92 -9.19
CA SER A 4 29.21 8.56 -9.54
C SER A 4 28.09 7.56 -9.88
N GLY A 5 28.42 6.39 -10.43
CA GLY A 5 27.42 5.38 -10.85
C GLY A 5 26.85 4.50 -9.73
N VAL A 6 27.66 4.18 -8.71
CA VAL A 6 27.22 3.30 -7.60
C VAL A 6 26.06 3.93 -6.80
N ARG A 7 26.11 5.25 -6.57
CA ARG A 7 25.08 5.96 -5.81
C ARG A 7 23.75 6.08 -6.54
N SER A 8 23.76 6.14 -7.88
CA SER A 8 22.50 6.19 -8.64
C SER A 8 21.75 4.86 -8.60
N GLU A 9 22.47 3.73 -8.63
CA GLU A 9 21.87 2.40 -8.65
C GLU A 9 21.29 2.02 -7.28
N GLU A 10 21.99 2.37 -6.20
CA GLU A 10 21.51 2.23 -4.82
C GLU A 10 20.27 3.10 -4.56
N VAL A 11 20.25 4.34 -5.05
CA VAL A 11 19.09 5.23 -4.90
C VAL A 11 17.89 4.73 -5.71
N LEU A 12 18.11 4.18 -6.91
CA LEU A 12 17.04 3.56 -7.70
C LEU A 12 16.47 2.32 -7.01
N GLN A 13 17.31 1.42 -6.50
CA GLN A 13 16.86 0.25 -5.75
C GLN A 13 16.11 0.64 -4.48
N LEU A 14 16.62 1.63 -3.72
CA LEU A 14 15.95 2.13 -2.53
C LEU A 14 14.58 2.76 -2.85
N THR A 15 14.48 3.44 -4.00
CA THR A 15 13.21 4.00 -4.49
C THR A 15 12.23 2.88 -4.86
N MET A 16 12.68 1.83 -5.56
CA MET A 16 11.84 0.68 -5.90
C MET A 16 11.35 -0.07 -4.66
N VAL A 17 12.21 -0.28 -3.66
CA VAL A 17 11.88 -0.98 -2.40
C VAL A 17 10.97 -0.14 -1.49
N ASN A 18 10.98 1.19 -1.62
CA ASN A 18 10.18 2.09 -0.80
C ASN A 18 9.01 2.74 -1.55
N ALA A 19 8.85 2.45 -2.84
CA ALA A 19 7.68 2.89 -3.59
C ALA A 19 6.42 2.31 -2.94
N VAL A 20 5.41 3.17 -2.83
CA VAL A 20 4.09 2.78 -2.35
C VAL A 20 3.11 2.90 -3.52
N ASP A 21 2.26 1.91 -3.65
CA ASP A 21 1.17 1.88 -4.62
C ASP A 21 -0.12 2.28 -3.92
N GLN A 22 -0.93 3.06 -4.62
CA GLN A 22 -2.30 3.39 -4.23
C GLN A 22 -3.24 2.34 -4.82
N TRP A 23 -4.08 1.74 -3.98
CA TRP A 23 -4.80 0.51 -4.32
C TRP A 23 -6.31 0.68 -4.55
N VAL A 24 -6.87 1.85 -4.24
CA VAL A 24 -8.31 2.09 -4.36
C VAL A 24 -8.65 2.58 -5.75
N GLU A 25 -9.44 1.81 -6.48
CA GLU A 25 -9.80 2.10 -7.87
C GLU A 25 -11.23 2.65 -8.01
N GLU A 26 -12.11 2.34 -7.06
CA GLU A 26 -13.53 2.72 -7.11
C GLU A 26 -13.84 3.97 -6.30
N SER A 27 -14.96 4.63 -6.63
CA SER A 27 -15.49 5.69 -5.77
C SER A 27 -15.86 5.11 -4.42
N THR A 28 -15.48 5.80 -3.35
CA THR A 28 -15.65 5.30 -1.99
C THR A 28 -16.78 5.99 -1.25
N ARG A 29 -17.27 7.11 -1.79
CA ARG A 29 -18.36 7.89 -1.19
C ARG A 29 -19.55 7.99 -2.14
N TYR A 30 -20.74 7.67 -1.62
CA TYR A 30 -22.02 7.72 -2.31
C TYR A 30 -23.08 8.38 -1.42
N ARG A 31 -23.51 9.60 -1.77
CA ARG A 31 -24.45 10.38 -0.95
C ARG A 31 -25.65 10.88 -1.76
N GLY A 32 -26.72 10.09 -1.78
CA GLY A 32 -27.98 10.49 -2.42
C GLY A 32 -27.77 10.81 -3.91
N GLU A 33 -28.03 12.06 -4.30
CA GLU A 33 -27.85 12.56 -5.66
C GLU A 33 -26.48 13.25 -5.87
N GLU A 34 -25.62 13.33 -4.85
CA GLU A 34 -24.24 13.82 -5.02
C GLU A 34 -23.44 12.88 -5.93
N GLU A 35 -22.54 13.46 -6.73
CA GLU A 35 -21.62 12.70 -7.56
C GLU A 35 -20.71 11.81 -6.71
N SER A 36 -20.54 10.55 -7.12
CA SER A 36 -19.68 9.60 -6.42
C SER A 36 -18.23 10.06 -6.47
N SER A 37 -17.50 9.89 -5.37
CA SER A 37 -16.12 10.37 -5.26
C SER A 37 -15.19 9.35 -4.63
N LEU A 38 -13.94 9.33 -5.09
CA LEU A 38 -12.84 8.52 -4.55
C LEU A 38 -12.11 9.35 -3.50
N LEU A 39 -12.46 9.16 -2.23
CA LEU A 39 -11.94 9.97 -1.12
C LEU A 39 -11.14 9.14 -0.11
N ASP A 40 -11.40 7.84 -0.05
CA ASP A 40 -10.65 6.91 0.79
C ASP A 40 -9.54 6.27 -0.05
N LEU A 41 -8.33 6.25 0.50
CA LEU A 41 -7.14 5.79 -0.19
C LEU A 41 -6.40 4.80 0.70
N VAL A 42 -5.88 3.74 0.07
CA VAL A 42 -5.02 2.76 0.74
C VAL A 42 -3.68 2.74 0.01
N PHE A 43 -2.60 2.99 0.75
CA PHE A 43 -1.24 2.96 0.25
C PHE A 43 -0.45 1.86 0.93
N THR A 44 0.19 1.00 0.15
CA THR A 44 1.13 0.00 0.68
C THR A 44 2.33 -0.11 -0.25
N LYS A 45 3.48 -0.59 0.27
CA LYS A 45 4.52 -1.10 -0.63
C LYS A 45 3.93 -2.23 -1.45
N LYS A 46 4.32 -2.34 -2.72
CA LYS A 46 3.79 -3.34 -3.63
C LYS A 46 4.00 -4.75 -3.07
N PRO A 47 2.95 -5.45 -2.60
CA PRO A 47 3.10 -6.82 -2.14
C PRO A 47 3.08 -7.76 -3.35
N GLU A 48 3.79 -8.88 -3.24
CA GLU A 48 3.70 -9.98 -4.19
C GLU A 48 3.18 -11.24 -3.49
N PRO A 49 1.99 -11.76 -3.87
CA PRO A 49 1.10 -11.29 -4.94
C PRO A 49 0.32 -10.00 -4.58
N PRO A 50 -0.25 -9.30 -5.57
CA PRO A 50 -1.11 -8.13 -5.33
C PRO A 50 -2.27 -8.45 -4.37
N PRO A 51 -2.73 -7.46 -3.59
CA PRO A 51 -3.79 -7.67 -2.63
C PRO A 51 -5.13 -7.91 -3.32
N VAL A 52 -6.01 -8.66 -2.65
CA VAL A 52 -7.41 -8.80 -3.06
C VAL A 52 -8.22 -7.72 -2.35
N ILE A 53 -8.98 -6.92 -3.11
CA ILE A 53 -9.74 -5.78 -2.59
C ILE A 53 -11.21 -5.99 -2.91
N GLN A 54 -12.06 -5.74 -1.91
CA GLN A 54 -13.52 -5.79 -2.04
C GLN A 54 -14.12 -4.49 -1.51
N TYR A 55 -15.13 -3.99 -2.23
CA TYR A 55 -15.92 -2.83 -1.84
C TYR A 55 -17.27 -3.31 -1.35
N LEU A 56 -17.52 -3.18 -0.05
CA LEU A 56 -18.74 -3.60 0.60
C LEU A 56 -19.67 -2.41 0.81
N SER A 57 -20.98 -2.67 0.81
CA SER A 57 -21.99 -1.63 1.03
C SER A 57 -21.73 -0.86 2.32
N PRO A 58 -22.02 0.46 2.36
CA PRO A 58 -21.81 1.28 3.54
C PRO A 58 -22.49 0.69 4.79
N MET A 59 -21.74 0.62 5.89
CA MET A 59 -22.24 0.08 7.16
C MET A 59 -22.70 1.22 8.07
N GLY A 60 -23.75 0.98 8.88
CA GLY A 60 -24.13 1.87 9.98
C GLY A 60 -24.56 3.29 9.57
N GLY A 61 -25.11 3.47 8.37
CA GLY A 61 -25.56 4.78 7.87
C GLY A 61 -24.41 5.69 7.37
N SER A 62 -23.21 5.15 7.24
CA SER A 62 -22.12 5.80 6.50
C SER A 62 -22.54 6.05 5.05
N ASP A 63 -22.10 7.16 4.47
CA ASP A 63 -22.11 7.40 3.02
C ASP A 63 -20.84 6.87 2.33
N HIS A 64 -19.90 6.32 3.10
CA HIS A 64 -18.68 5.68 2.62
C HIS A 64 -18.79 4.15 2.57
N VAL A 65 -18.30 3.55 1.48
CA VAL A 65 -18.16 2.09 1.33
C VAL A 65 -17.16 1.54 2.32
N THR A 66 -17.31 0.27 2.68
CA THR A 66 -16.30 -0.43 3.47
C THR A 66 -15.31 -1.09 2.52
N ILE A 67 -14.02 -0.76 2.63
CA ILE A 67 -12.95 -1.36 1.82
C ILE A 67 -12.34 -2.51 2.63
N GLU A 68 -12.49 -3.73 2.14
CA GLU A 68 -11.83 -4.91 2.70
C GLU A 68 -10.64 -5.29 1.81
N MET A 69 -9.45 -5.32 2.39
CA MET A 69 -8.20 -5.62 1.68
C MET A 69 -7.50 -6.80 2.34
N GLN A 70 -7.25 -7.85 1.56
CA GLN A 70 -6.48 -9.01 1.98
C GLN A 70 -5.07 -8.92 1.41
N ILE A 71 -4.09 -8.79 2.30
CA ILE A 71 -2.66 -8.83 1.97
C ILE A 71 -2.14 -10.22 2.37
N GLN A 72 -1.41 -10.87 1.48
CA GLN A 72 -0.68 -12.09 1.82
C GLN A 72 0.65 -11.68 2.45
N ASP A 73 0.99 -12.26 3.60
CA ASP A 73 2.31 -12.05 4.19
C ASP A 73 3.37 -12.64 3.25
N GLU A 74 4.40 -11.85 2.92
CA GLU A 74 5.63 -12.41 2.35
C GLU A 74 6.22 -13.38 3.38
N ASP A 75 6.65 -14.57 2.93
CA ASP A 75 7.29 -15.58 3.77
C ASP A 75 8.43 -14.97 4.61
N GLY A 76 8.11 -14.66 5.87
CA GLY A 76 9.01 -14.35 6.97
C GLY A 76 10.14 -13.36 6.68
N ILE A 77 9.88 -12.07 6.85
CA ILE A 77 10.96 -11.15 7.27
C ILE A 77 11.39 -11.56 8.69
N SER A 78 12.33 -12.49 8.79
CA SER A 78 12.99 -12.81 10.06
C SER A 78 13.82 -11.59 10.45
N TYR A 79 13.41 -10.87 11.49
CA TYR A 79 14.30 -9.93 12.15
C TYR A 79 15.50 -10.73 12.67
N ARG A 80 16.68 -10.55 12.06
CA ARG A 80 17.92 -11.06 12.64
C ARG A 80 18.17 -10.26 13.92
N ASP A 81 18.08 -10.92 15.07
CA ASP A 81 18.41 -10.42 16.41
C ASP A 81 19.93 -10.16 16.58
N ASP A 82 20.55 -9.45 15.63
CA ASP A 82 22.01 -9.30 15.59
C ASP A 82 22.52 -8.10 16.42
N TYR A 83 21.65 -7.35 17.10
CA TYR A 83 22.05 -6.25 17.98
C TYR A 83 22.22 -6.72 19.43
N LYS A 84 23.20 -7.59 19.67
CA LYS A 84 23.81 -7.68 21.00
C LYS A 84 24.85 -6.57 21.15
N VAL A 85 24.46 -5.51 21.85
CA VAL A 85 25.42 -4.53 22.37
C VAL A 85 26.17 -5.21 23.52
N ASN A 86 27.47 -5.44 23.33
CA ASN A 86 28.38 -5.83 24.40
C ASN A 86 28.66 -4.66 25.36
#